data_AF-A0A6S6UG05-F1
#
_entry.id   AF-A0A6S6UG05-F1
#
_cell.length_a   1.000
_cell.length_b   1.000
_cell.length_c   1.000
_cell.angle_alpha   90.00
_cell.angle_beta   90.00
_cell.angle_gamma   90.00
#
_symmetry.space_group_name_H-M   'P 1'
#
loop_
_entity.id
_entity.type
_entity.pdbx_description
1 polymer ?
#
loop_
_entity_poly.entity_id
_entity_poly.type
_entity_poly.pdbx_seq_one_letter_code
_entity_poly.pdbx_strand_id
1 'polypeptide(L)'
;MQTSFRKSVALVDEPSVCVAHFQSLLNQTMDKSPKNLAERLRFARQIYIATWTIFVWCRDIENLESGYRCSALALLYVWDLSHAHYGGQSKAAKGLMDVTNKMIQLSHIIGAAYIEEHIEPFSAIEDGLAVSVPSNSSVDINLKLFDSLGRVAIHGLWLFNSKNIVAIDDESQKAIADELQKCAAILCNMIINNQSLYTPLRDDHAIEITLAGLFLKECDAYDFLSDWVKQITFSSIFSYRSGGSYPCVFREYSELALHPQSTEGYQEDATIGSILYPSLGVWLAICNDKQTFENLADFHKNDMSHSTWQLWLPDEITDENLYQNSDIHGACLTNVDTAGGIEGLLAQINKEIDASTAFNELSSIRFNLWPLVLIACQTYRLPVPPHFWSMSVEESQP
;
A
#
# COMPACT_ATOMS: atom_id res chain seq x y z
N MET A 1 -27.70 -2.31 7.60
CA MET A 1 -26.60 -2.39 8.58
C MET A 1 -26.57 -3.75 9.27
N GLN A 2 -27.56 -4.13 10.09
CA GLN A 2 -27.50 -5.38 10.87
C GLN A 2 -27.39 -6.65 9.99
N THR A 3 -28.08 -6.70 8.85
CA THR A 3 -28.01 -7.84 7.92
C THR A 3 -26.62 -7.98 7.28
N SER A 4 -26.03 -6.89 6.79
CA SER A 4 -24.69 -6.91 6.19
C SER A 4 -23.63 -7.32 7.20
N PHE A 5 -23.69 -6.80 8.43
CA PHE A 5 -22.77 -7.19 9.49
C PHE A 5 -22.87 -8.68 9.85
N ARG A 6 -24.09 -9.21 10.03
CA ARG A 6 -24.29 -10.64 10.31
C ARG A 6 -23.74 -11.52 9.19
N LYS A 7 -23.88 -11.10 7.93
CA LYS A 7 -23.33 -11.83 6.78
C LYS A 7 -21.81 -11.79 6.73
N SER A 8 -21.20 -10.65 7.03
CA SER A 8 -19.75 -10.51 7.12
C SER A 8 -19.18 -11.44 8.20
N VAL A 9 -19.76 -11.42 9.41
CA VAL A 9 -19.33 -12.32 10.50
C VAL A 9 -19.56 -13.80 10.17
N ALA A 10 -20.63 -14.13 9.47
CA ALA A 10 -20.93 -15.53 9.11
C ALA A 10 -20.03 -16.10 8.01
N LEU A 11 -19.24 -15.27 7.32
CA LEU A 11 -18.45 -15.64 6.15
C LEU A 11 -16.98 -15.20 6.31
N VAL A 12 -16.49 -15.10 7.55
CA VAL A 12 -15.11 -14.69 7.86
C VAL A 12 -14.06 -15.63 7.25
N ASP A 13 -14.43 -16.88 6.99
CA ASP A 13 -13.65 -17.91 6.31
C ASP A 13 -13.54 -17.71 4.79
N GLU A 14 -14.39 -16.86 4.21
CA GLU A 14 -14.43 -16.50 2.78
C GLU A 14 -14.08 -15.01 2.60
N PRO A 15 -12.79 -14.63 2.53
CA PRO A 15 -12.38 -13.25 2.76
C PRO A 15 -12.95 -12.23 1.79
N SER A 16 -13.05 -12.57 0.51
CA SER A 16 -13.65 -11.68 -0.49
C SER A 16 -15.12 -11.39 -0.21
N VAL A 17 -15.87 -12.38 0.30
CA VAL A 17 -17.30 -12.22 0.61
C VAL A 17 -17.49 -11.48 1.93
N CYS A 18 -16.68 -11.80 2.94
CA CYS A 18 -16.66 -11.07 4.22
C CYS A 18 -16.43 -9.57 4.00
N VAL A 19 -15.36 -9.23 3.27
CA VAL A 19 -14.94 -7.85 3.01
C VAL A 19 -16.00 -7.11 2.20
N ALA A 20 -16.60 -7.72 1.17
CA ALA A 20 -17.66 -7.09 0.40
C ALA A 20 -18.90 -6.74 1.26
N HIS A 21 -19.30 -7.65 2.16
CA HIS A 21 -20.39 -7.38 3.10
C HIS A 21 -20.02 -6.35 4.16
N PHE A 22 -18.77 -6.32 4.63
CA PHE A 22 -18.27 -5.30 5.54
C PHE A 22 -18.24 -3.92 4.89
N GLN A 23 -17.71 -3.81 3.67
CA GLN A 23 -17.73 -2.55 2.90
C GLN A 23 -19.17 -2.07 2.66
N SER A 24 -20.10 -2.98 2.35
CA SER A 24 -21.53 -2.63 2.25
C SER A 24 -22.10 -2.08 3.57
N LEU A 25 -21.66 -2.60 4.72
CA LEU A 25 -22.01 -2.03 6.04
C LEU A 25 -21.45 -0.62 6.20
N LEU A 26 -20.19 -0.39 5.81
CA LEU A 26 -19.54 0.91 5.88
C LEU A 26 -20.27 1.94 5.00
N ASN A 27 -20.52 1.62 3.73
CA ASN A 27 -21.24 2.50 2.80
C ASN A 27 -22.63 2.86 3.34
N GLN A 28 -23.40 1.88 3.83
CA GLN A 28 -24.72 2.15 4.44
C GLN A 28 -24.66 3.02 5.71
N THR A 29 -23.50 3.07 6.36
CA THR A 29 -23.25 3.94 7.51
C THR A 29 -22.99 5.37 7.04
N MET A 30 -22.23 5.53 5.96
CA MET A 30 -21.88 6.82 5.35
C MET A 30 -23.04 7.46 4.56
N ASP A 31 -23.85 6.66 3.86
CA ASP A 31 -25.05 7.11 3.10
C ASP A 31 -26.07 7.86 3.97
N LYS A 32 -26.01 7.69 5.28
CA LYS A 32 -26.86 8.41 6.22
C LYS A 32 -26.46 9.87 6.41
N SER A 33 -25.29 10.27 5.89
CA SER A 33 -24.64 11.58 5.99
C SER A 33 -24.75 12.14 7.42
N PRO A 34 -23.78 11.84 8.30
CA PRO A 34 -23.92 12.15 9.73
C PRO A 34 -24.15 13.65 9.95
N LYS A 35 -25.28 13.99 10.57
CA LYS A 35 -25.78 15.37 10.66
C LYS A 35 -25.04 16.23 11.66
N ASN A 36 -24.33 15.60 12.60
CA ASN A 36 -23.59 16.27 13.67
C ASN A 36 -22.47 15.37 14.22
N LEU A 37 -21.60 15.97 15.04
CA LEU A 37 -20.46 15.29 15.67
C LEU A 37 -20.84 14.07 16.51
N ALA A 38 -22.00 14.09 17.17
CA ALA A 38 -22.43 12.96 18.01
C ALA A 38 -22.81 11.74 17.16
N GLU A 39 -23.40 11.95 15.99
CA GLU A 39 -23.67 10.88 15.03
C GLU A 39 -22.39 10.32 14.41
N ARG A 40 -21.43 11.19 14.01
CA ARG A 40 -20.10 10.77 13.54
C ARG A 40 -19.42 9.88 14.58
N LEU A 41 -19.40 10.31 15.84
CA LEU A 41 -18.83 9.54 16.95
C LEU A 41 -19.53 8.19 17.16
N ARG A 42 -20.86 8.15 17.05
CA ARG A 42 -21.61 6.90 17.15
C ARG A 42 -21.21 5.93 16.04
N PHE A 43 -21.11 6.41 14.81
CA PHE A 43 -20.73 5.58 13.66
C PHE A 43 -19.29 5.07 13.77
N ALA A 44 -18.33 5.93 14.11
CA ALA A 44 -16.95 5.51 14.34
C ALA A 44 -16.84 4.42 15.42
N ARG A 45 -17.59 4.53 16.52
CA ARG A 45 -17.67 3.48 17.55
C ARG A 45 -18.30 2.18 17.05
N GLN A 46 -19.32 2.26 16.21
CA GLN A 46 -19.94 1.08 15.60
C GLN A 46 -18.98 0.36 14.66
N ILE A 47 -18.24 1.12 13.84
CA ILE A 47 -17.20 0.56 12.96
C ILE A 47 -16.14 -0.13 13.80
N TYR A 48 -15.58 0.54 14.82
CA TYR A 48 -14.58 -0.05 15.73
C TYR A 48 -15.06 -1.37 16.36
N ILE A 49 -16.28 -1.42 16.90
CA ILE A 49 -16.84 -2.65 17.51
C ILE A 49 -17.04 -3.75 16.46
N ALA A 50 -17.52 -3.39 15.27
CA ALA A 50 -17.72 -4.34 14.18
C ALA A 50 -16.39 -4.96 13.73
N THR A 51 -15.34 -4.14 13.57
CA THR A 51 -13.99 -4.60 13.23
C THR A 51 -13.42 -5.50 14.31
N TRP A 52 -13.53 -5.11 15.58
CA TRP A 52 -13.06 -5.95 16.70
C TRP A 52 -13.76 -7.30 16.70
N THR A 53 -15.07 -7.32 16.45
CA THR A 53 -15.84 -8.56 16.36
C THR A 53 -15.31 -9.44 15.25
N ILE A 54 -15.18 -8.92 14.02
CA ILE A 54 -14.63 -9.67 12.87
C ILE A 54 -13.27 -10.25 13.23
N PHE A 55 -12.36 -9.45 13.81
CA PHE A 55 -11.04 -9.93 14.20
C PHE A 55 -11.09 -11.12 15.17
N VAL A 56 -11.94 -11.07 16.20
CA VAL A 56 -12.09 -12.19 17.14
C VAL A 56 -12.52 -13.46 16.41
N TRP A 57 -13.52 -13.37 15.52
CA TRP A 57 -13.97 -14.53 14.74
C TRP A 57 -12.91 -15.05 13.79
N CYS A 58 -12.18 -14.16 13.10
CA CYS A 58 -11.07 -14.53 12.22
C CYS A 58 -9.97 -15.31 12.97
N ARG A 59 -9.64 -14.89 14.19
CA ARG A 59 -8.68 -15.59 15.04
C ARG A 59 -9.20 -16.95 15.48
N ASP A 60 -10.48 -17.05 15.84
CA ASP A 60 -11.10 -18.30 16.27
C ASP A 60 -11.12 -19.37 15.16
N ILE A 61 -11.07 -18.96 13.88
CA ILE A 61 -10.97 -19.86 12.72
C ILE A 61 -9.57 -19.92 12.09
N GLU A 62 -8.57 -19.30 12.72
CA GLU A 62 -7.16 -19.27 12.27
C GLU A 62 -6.98 -18.71 10.85
N ASN A 63 -7.84 -17.77 10.44
CA ASN A 63 -7.75 -17.08 9.15
C ASN A 63 -7.91 -15.58 9.33
N LEU A 64 -6.78 -14.86 9.37
CA LEU A 64 -6.75 -13.42 9.63
C LEU A 64 -6.94 -12.54 8.38
N GLU A 65 -7.13 -13.14 7.19
CA GLU A 65 -7.23 -12.42 5.92
C GLU A 65 -8.39 -11.41 5.91
N SER A 66 -9.57 -11.87 6.31
CA SER A 66 -10.77 -11.04 6.48
C SER A 66 -10.54 -9.92 7.50
N GLY A 67 -9.88 -10.27 8.62
CA GLY A 67 -9.61 -9.34 9.72
C GLY A 67 -8.73 -8.19 9.27
N TYR A 68 -7.62 -8.50 8.60
CA TYR A 68 -6.68 -7.50 8.08
C TYR A 68 -7.37 -6.55 7.10
N ARG A 69 -8.02 -7.08 6.06
CA ARG A 69 -8.67 -6.28 5.01
C ARG A 69 -9.80 -5.42 5.55
N CYS A 70 -10.62 -5.95 6.47
CA CYS A 70 -11.66 -5.16 7.12
C CYS A 70 -11.07 -4.06 8.01
N SER A 71 -9.94 -4.30 8.67
CA SER A 71 -9.29 -3.31 9.52
C SER A 71 -8.73 -2.11 8.73
N ALA A 72 -8.13 -2.36 7.56
CA ALA A 72 -7.66 -1.31 6.66
C ALA A 72 -8.81 -0.41 6.21
N LEU A 73 -9.91 -1.00 5.72
CA LEU A 73 -11.11 -0.25 5.35
C LEU A 73 -11.72 0.51 6.54
N ALA A 74 -11.86 -0.15 7.68
CA ALA A 74 -12.43 0.45 8.88
C ALA A 74 -11.64 1.68 9.34
N LEU A 75 -10.30 1.60 9.27
CA LEU A 75 -9.43 2.70 9.64
C LEU A 75 -9.63 3.91 8.72
N LEU A 76 -9.67 3.70 7.40
CA LEU A 76 -9.92 4.77 6.42
C LEU A 76 -11.29 5.44 6.65
N TYR A 77 -12.35 4.64 6.87
CA TYR A 77 -13.70 5.18 7.12
C TYR A 77 -13.83 5.90 8.47
N VAL A 78 -13.13 5.42 9.51
CA VAL A 78 -13.09 6.12 10.80
C VAL A 78 -12.34 7.44 10.65
N TRP A 79 -11.27 7.47 9.86
CA TRP A 79 -10.56 8.71 9.56
C TRP A 79 -11.45 9.71 8.82
N ASP A 80 -12.16 9.31 7.76
CA ASP A 80 -13.15 10.14 7.03
C ASP A 80 -14.24 10.72 7.96
N LEU A 81 -14.69 9.94 8.94
CA LEU A 81 -15.65 10.43 9.92
C LEU A 81 -15.07 11.49 10.86
N SER A 82 -13.75 11.54 11.04
CA SER A 82 -13.08 12.26 12.12
C SER A 82 -12.18 13.42 11.69
N HIS A 83 -11.56 13.37 10.50
CA HIS A 83 -10.45 14.25 10.11
C HIS A 83 -10.78 15.75 10.21
N ALA A 84 -11.96 16.18 9.74
CA ALA A 84 -12.42 17.58 9.83
C ALA A 84 -12.58 18.12 11.27
N HIS A 85 -12.56 17.26 12.27
CA HIS A 85 -12.78 17.60 13.68
C HIS A 85 -11.70 17.04 14.62
N TYR A 86 -10.65 16.46 14.04
CA TYR A 86 -9.55 15.86 14.78
C TYR A 86 -8.80 16.95 15.58
N GLY A 87 -8.44 16.66 16.82
CA GLY A 87 -7.85 17.64 17.75
C GLY A 87 -8.83 18.68 18.33
N GLY A 88 -10.13 18.62 18.00
CA GLY A 88 -11.13 19.53 18.53
C GLY A 88 -11.39 19.39 20.05
N GLN A 89 -11.75 20.49 20.71
CA GLN A 89 -11.89 20.54 22.17
C GLN A 89 -13.25 20.09 22.72
N SER A 90 -14.27 19.98 21.86
CA SER A 90 -15.61 19.54 22.29
C SER A 90 -15.58 18.09 22.79
N LYS A 91 -16.52 17.72 23.67
CA LYS A 91 -16.64 16.34 24.18
C LYS A 91 -16.76 15.31 23.04
N ALA A 92 -17.49 15.65 21.98
CA ALA A 92 -17.68 14.77 20.83
C ALA A 92 -16.40 14.66 19.97
N ALA A 93 -15.68 15.77 19.76
CA ALA A 93 -14.41 15.77 19.03
C ALA A 93 -13.32 14.98 19.77
N LYS A 94 -13.19 15.16 21.10
CA LYS A 94 -12.31 14.32 21.94
C LYS A 94 -12.69 12.84 21.87
N GLY A 95 -14.00 12.54 21.82
CA GLY A 95 -14.49 11.18 21.63
C GLY A 95 -14.14 10.59 20.26
N LEU A 96 -14.16 11.40 19.20
CA LEU A 96 -13.76 11.00 17.85
C LEU A 96 -12.26 10.70 17.78
N MET A 97 -11.45 11.56 18.39
CA MET A 97 -10.01 11.33 18.51
C MET A 97 -9.71 10.03 19.27
N ASP A 98 -10.38 9.80 20.41
CA ASP A 98 -10.23 8.56 21.20
C ASP A 98 -10.58 7.29 20.40
N VAL A 99 -11.71 7.28 19.69
CA VAL A 99 -12.08 6.10 18.89
C VAL A 99 -11.17 5.90 17.68
N THR A 100 -10.66 6.98 17.08
CA THR A 100 -9.70 6.91 15.97
C THR A 100 -8.39 6.30 16.45
N ASN A 101 -7.85 6.76 17.57
CA ASN A 101 -6.65 6.18 18.18
C ASN A 101 -6.84 4.70 18.51
N LYS A 102 -8.01 4.32 19.05
CA LYS A 102 -8.35 2.91 19.30
C LYS A 102 -8.46 2.09 18.03
N MET A 103 -8.95 2.68 16.94
CA MET A 103 -9.02 2.01 15.64
C MET A 103 -7.61 1.80 15.05
N ILE A 104 -6.72 2.79 15.15
CA ILE A 104 -5.30 2.67 14.77
C ILE A 104 -4.63 1.54 15.57
N GLN A 105 -4.80 1.53 16.90
CA GLN A 105 -4.28 0.48 17.76
C GLN A 105 -4.82 -0.91 17.38
N LEU A 106 -6.11 -1.01 17.10
CA LEU A 106 -6.71 -2.26 16.65
C LEU A 106 -6.13 -2.71 15.29
N SER A 107 -5.95 -1.81 14.32
CA SER A 107 -5.29 -2.19 13.06
C SER A 107 -3.86 -2.65 13.25
N HIS A 108 -3.12 -2.08 14.20
CA HIS A 108 -1.77 -2.55 14.54
C HIS A 108 -1.80 -3.96 15.14
N ILE A 109 -2.73 -4.23 16.08
CA ILE A 109 -2.90 -5.56 16.68
C ILE A 109 -3.23 -6.59 15.60
N ILE A 110 -4.14 -6.27 14.68
CA ILE A 110 -4.53 -7.17 13.60
C ILE A 110 -3.37 -7.40 12.63
N GLY A 111 -2.64 -6.34 12.27
CA GLY A 111 -1.47 -6.42 11.40
C GLY A 111 -0.35 -7.27 12.00
N ALA A 112 -0.03 -7.05 13.28
CA ALA A 112 0.97 -7.84 14.00
C ALA A 112 0.57 -9.32 14.06
N ALA A 113 -0.67 -9.62 14.43
CA ALA A 113 -1.17 -11.00 14.47
C ALA A 113 -1.12 -11.67 13.08
N TYR A 114 -1.50 -10.95 12.02
CA TYR A 114 -1.40 -11.47 10.66
C TYR A 114 0.04 -11.82 10.29
N ILE A 115 1.00 -10.94 10.60
CA ILE A 115 2.42 -11.17 10.31
C ILE A 115 2.95 -12.35 11.13
N GLU A 116 2.70 -12.38 12.44
CA GLU A 116 3.17 -13.42 13.35
C GLU A 116 2.64 -14.81 12.99
N GLU A 117 1.36 -14.91 12.61
CA GLU A 117 0.73 -16.20 12.33
C GLU A 117 0.93 -16.68 10.88
N HIS A 118 0.89 -15.77 9.89
CA HIS A 118 0.81 -16.15 8.47
C HIS A 118 2.09 -15.86 7.68
N ILE A 119 2.98 -14.98 8.17
CA ILE A 119 4.16 -14.54 7.42
C ILE A 119 5.46 -15.00 8.08
N GLU A 120 5.68 -14.62 9.33
CA GLU A 120 6.91 -14.88 10.08
C GLU A 120 7.33 -16.36 10.04
N PRO A 121 6.46 -17.36 10.29
CA PRO A 121 6.85 -18.77 10.34
C PRO A 121 7.40 -19.30 9.02
N PHE A 122 7.05 -18.66 7.90
CA PHE A 122 7.38 -19.11 6.55
C PHE A 122 8.39 -18.21 5.83
N SER A 123 8.60 -16.97 6.30
CA SER A 123 9.44 -15.98 5.60
C SER A 123 10.91 -16.40 5.44
N ALA A 124 11.45 -17.18 6.37
CA ALA A 124 12.84 -17.64 6.36
C ALA A 124 13.04 -19.00 5.66
N ILE A 125 11.96 -19.58 5.12
CA ILE A 125 11.98 -20.88 4.44
C ILE A 125 11.91 -20.62 2.93
N GLU A 126 12.83 -21.23 2.18
CA GLU A 126 12.83 -21.20 0.71
C GLU A 126 11.45 -21.63 0.16
N ASP A 127 10.82 -20.73 -0.61
CA ASP A 127 9.46 -20.80 -1.13
C ASP A 127 8.36 -21.11 -0.08
N GLY A 128 8.64 -20.92 1.22
CA GLY A 128 7.72 -21.28 2.29
C GLY A 128 6.39 -20.53 2.23
N LEU A 129 6.43 -19.25 1.85
CA LEU A 129 5.23 -18.43 1.67
C LEU A 129 4.51 -18.76 0.36
N ALA A 130 5.24 -19.09 -0.71
CA ALA A 130 4.62 -19.54 -1.95
C ALA A 130 3.85 -20.86 -1.73
N VAL A 131 4.43 -21.80 -0.98
CA VAL A 131 3.81 -23.10 -0.66
C VAL A 131 2.62 -22.97 0.28
N SER A 132 2.56 -21.92 1.13
CA SER A 132 1.41 -21.70 2.02
C SER A 132 0.18 -21.16 1.30
N VAL A 133 0.32 -20.67 0.06
CA VAL A 133 -0.83 -20.28 -0.76
C VAL A 133 -1.57 -21.54 -1.24
N PRO A 134 -2.89 -21.68 -0.96
CA PRO A 134 -3.65 -22.87 -1.33
C PRO A 134 -4.05 -22.88 -2.81
N SER A 135 -3.09 -22.63 -3.71
CA SER A 135 -3.26 -22.68 -5.15
C SER A 135 -1.97 -23.14 -5.84
N ASN A 136 -2.14 -23.89 -6.93
CA ASN A 136 -1.03 -24.28 -7.82
C ASN A 136 -0.80 -23.26 -8.95
N SER A 137 -1.58 -22.19 -9.01
CA SER A 137 -1.46 -21.14 -10.03
C SER A 137 -0.34 -20.18 -9.66
N SER A 138 0.62 -19.97 -10.56
CA SER A 138 1.67 -18.95 -10.37
C SER A 138 1.08 -17.55 -10.24
N VAL A 139 -0.07 -17.28 -10.88
CA VAL A 139 -0.79 -16.00 -10.75
C VAL A 139 -1.28 -15.81 -9.31
N ASP A 140 -1.91 -16.83 -8.72
CA ASP A 140 -2.41 -16.74 -7.33
C ASP A 140 -1.26 -16.52 -6.33
N ILE A 141 -0.17 -17.26 -6.51
CA ILE A 141 1.04 -17.13 -5.68
C ILE A 141 1.63 -15.73 -5.80
N ASN A 142 1.82 -15.23 -7.03
CA ASN A 142 2.39 -13.90 -7.27
C ASN A 142 1.53 -12.80 -6.62
N LEU A 143 0.23 -12.80 -6.90
CA LEU A 143 -0.71 -11.84 -6.34
C LEU A 143 -0.71 -11.87 -4.81
N LYS A 144 -0.68 -13.07 -4.21
CA LYS A 144 -0.74 -13.21 -2.75
C LYS A 144 0.56 -12.79 -2.06
N LEU A 145 1.71 -13.06 -2.68
CA LEU A 145 3.01 -12.65 -2.15
C LEU A 145 3.19 -11.13 -2.22
N PHE A 146 2.80 -10.48 -3.31
CA PHE A 146 2.83 -9.01 -3.38
C PHE A 146 1.87 -8.38 -2.38
N ASP A 147 0.62 -8.86 -2.27
CA ASP A 147 -0.32 -8.40 -1.24
C ASP A 147 0.31 -8.51 0.16
N SER A 148 0.90 -9.65 0.50
CA SER A 148 1.55 -9.87 1.79
C SER A 148 2.79 -8.99 2.00
N LEU A 149 3.59 -8.74 0.96
CA LEU A 149 4.73 -7.82 0.98
C LEU A 149 4.29 -6.41 1.39
N GLY A 150 3.25 -5.88 0.75
CA GLY A 150 2.72 -4.56 1.08
C GLY A 150 2.19 -4.48 2.51
N ARG A 151 1.60 -5.55 3.05
CA ARG A 151 1.10 -5.58 4.44
C ARG A 151 2.21 -5.50 5.47
N VAL A 152 3.31 -6.23 5.25
CA VAL A 152 4.50 -6.17 6.10
C VAL A 152 5.11 -4.77 6.04
N ALA A 153 5.25 -4.21 4.84
CA ALA A 153 5.78 -2.87 4.65
C ALA A 153 4.93 -1.78 5.34
N ILE A 154 3.59 -1.82 5.20
CA ILE A 154 2.69 -0.89 5.88
C ILE A 154 2.80 -1.02 7.39
N HIS A 155 2.89 -2.24 7.92
CA HIS A 155 3.07 -2.45 9.37
C HIS A 155 4.37 -1.80 9.86
N GLY A 156 5.48 -2.03 9.17
CA GLY A 156 6.76 -1.38 9.46
C GLY A 156 6.71 0.14 9.40
N LEU A 157 6.08 0.70 8.36
CA LEU A 157 5.89 2.14 8.21
C LEU A 157 5.02 2.75 9.33
N TRP A 158 4.02 2.03 9.83
CA TRP A 158 3.24 2.43 10.99
C TRP A 158 4.04 2.41 12.30
N LEU A 159 4.88 1.39 12.51
CA LEU A 159 5.79 1.34 13.66
C LEU A 159 6.75 2.55 13.63
N PHE A 160 7.27 2.87 12.44
CA PHE A 160 8.13 4.03 12.25
C PHE A 160 7.41 5.35 12.52
N ASN A 161 6.20 5.53 11.98
CA ASN A 161 5.36 6.69 12.27
C ASN A 161 5.04 6.81 13.78
N SER A 162 4.73 5.70 14.44
CA SER A 162 4.41 5.65 15.87
C SER A 162 5.58 6.08 16.75
N LYS A 163 6.82 5.73 16.36
CA LYS A 163 8.05 6.18 17.02
C LYS A 163 8.17 7.71 17.06
N ASN A 164 7.62 8.40 16.06
CA ASN A 164 7.76 9.86 15.89
C ASN A 164 6.59 10.67 16.49
N ILE A 165 5.43 10.06 16.75
CA ILE A 165 4.23 10.78 17.25
C ILE A 165 4.20 10.86 18.78
N VAL A 166 4.63 9.80 19.47
CA VAL A 166 4.40 9.68 20.92
C VAL A 166 5.70 10.00 21.66
N ALA A 167 5.62 10.84 22.70
CA ALA A 167 6.66 10.91 23.72
C ALA A 167 6.62 9.60 24.54
N ILE A 168 7.24 8.56 23.99
CA ILE A 168 7.37 7.24 24.60
C ILE A 168 8.58 7.23 25.53
N ASP A 169 8.43 6.54 26.67
CA ASP A 169 9.55 6.23 27.56
C ASP A 169 10.61 5.35 26.85
N ASP A 170 11.81 5.31 27.42
CA ASP A 170 12.96 4.61 26.84
C ASP A 170 12.68 3.10 26.61
N GLU A 171 11.85 2.49 27.44
CA GLU A 171 11.49 1.07 27.32
C GLU A 171 10.58 0.84 26.10
N SER A 172 9.57 1.69 25.92
CA SER A 172 8.68 1.68 24.77
C SER A 172 9.41 2.02 23.47
N GLN A 173 10.37 2.95 23.50
CA GLN A 173 11.24 3.25 22.35
C GLN A 173 12.04 2.04 21.92
N LYS A 174 12.62 1.32 22.88
CA LYS A 174 13.37 0.10 22.61
C LYS A 174 12.47 -0.99 22.03
N ALA A 175 11.28 -1.20 22.59
CA ALA A 175 10.35 -2.20 22.08
C ALA A 175 9.94 -1.93 20.62
N ILE A 176 9.68 -0.67 20.26
CA ILE A 176 9.39 -0.31 18.86
C ILE A 176 10.62 -0.52 17.96
N ALA A 177 11.82 -0.20 18.44
CA ALA A 177 13.04 -0.43 17.67
C ALA A 177 13.30 -1.93 17.42
N ASP A 178 13.11 -2.77 18.43
CA ASP A 178 13.23 -4.23 18.32
C ASP A 178 12.19 -4.79 17.32
N GLU A 179 10.94 -4.30 17.38
CA GLU A 179 9.88 -4.71 16.44
C GLU A 179 10.14 -4.23 15.02
N LEU A 180 10.66 -3.01 14.83
CA LEU A 180 11.08 -2.50 13.53
C LEU A 180 12.18 -3.37 12.92
N GLN A 181 13.19 -3.75 13.70
CA GLN A 181 14.26 -4.63 13.26
C GLN A 181 13.72 -6.01 12.87
N LYS A 182 12.81 -6.57 13.69
CA LYS A 182 12.14 -7.83 13.40
C LYS A 182 11.34 -7.75 12.08
N CYS A 183 10.54 -6.71 11.91
CA CYS A 183 9.72 -6.49 10.72
C CYS A 183 10.59 -6.34 9.45
N ALA A 184 11.70 -5.59 9.53
CA ALA A 184 12.66 -5.47 8.43
C ALA A 184 13.30 -6.82 8.06
N ALA A 185 13.69 -7.62 9.06
CA ALA A 185 14.22 -8.96 8.83
C ALA A 185 13.20 -9.88 8.15
N ILE A 186 11.93 -9.85 8.59
CA ILE A 186 10.83 -10.60 7.97
C ILE A 186 10.66 -10.19 6.50
N LEU A 187 10.62 -8.88 6.21
CA LEU A 187 10.48 -8.37 4.84
C LEU A 187 11.64 -8.85 3.95
N CYS A 188 12.89 -8.70 4.39
CA CYS A 188 14.06 -9.13 3.64
C CYS A 188 14.07 -10.65 3.41
N ASN A 189 13.78 -11.45 4.45
CA ASN A 189 13.72 -12.90 4.35
C ASN A 189 12.62 -13.34 3.37
N MET A 190 11.44 -12.73 3.46
CA MET A 190 10.33 -12.99 2.55
C MET A 190 10.74 -12.74 1.09
N ILE A 191 11.42 -11.64 0.81
CA ILE A 191 11.90 -11.32 -0.55
C ILE A 191 12.93 -12.34 -1.03
N ILE A 192 14.00 -12.58 -0.24
CA ILE A 192 15.11 -13.47 -0.64
C ILE A 192 14.61 -14.89 -0.91
N ASN A 193 13.69 -15.38 -0.09
CA ASN A 193 13.24 -16.77 -0.14
C ASN A 193 12.09 -17.01 -1.12
N ASN A 194 11.56 -15.99 -1.81
CA ASN A 194 10.41 -16.18 -2.72
C ASN A 194 10.65 -15.45 -4.05
N GLN A 195 11.03 -16.20 -5.09
CA GLN A 195 11.42 -15.65 -6.41
C GLN A 195 10.32 -14.83 -7.10
N SER A 196 9.05 -15.10 -6.78
CA SER A 196 7.91 -14.34 -7.32
C SER A 196 7.97 -12.84 -7.00
N LEU A 197 8.62 -12.45 -5.89
CA LEU A 197 8.78 -11.05 -5.48
C LEU A 197 9.82 -10.27 -6.30
N TYR A 198 10.49 -10.93 -7.26
CA TYR A 198 11.35 -10.30 -8.27
C TYR A 198 10.66 -10.15 -9.63
N THR A 199 9.46 -10.72 -9.79
CA THR A 199 8.74 -10.82 -11.08
C THR A 199 7.32 -10.28 -10.95
N PRO A 200 7.12 -8.95 -10.90
CA PRO A 200 5.79 -8.38 -10.81
C PRO A 200 4.93 -8.75 -12.04
N LEU A 201 3.73 -9.27 -11.80
CA LEU A 201 2.77 -9.62 -12.86
C LEU A 201 1.88 -8.43 -13.27
N ARG A 202 1.51 -7.57 -12.31
CA ARG A 202 0.70 -6.38 -12.54
C ARG A 202 1.57 -5.14 -12.48
N ASP A 203 1.29 -4.18 -13.35
CA ASP A 203 1.92 -2.86 -13.30
C ASP A 203 1.68 -2.19 -11.95
N ASP A 204 0.49 -2.36 -11.37
CA ASP A 204 0.19 -1.76 -10.06
C ASP A 204 0.85 -2.47 -8.86
N HIS A 205 1.61 -3.57 -9.05
CA HIS A 205 2.53 -4.07 -8.02
C HIS A 205 3.63 -3.05 -7.69
N ALA A 206 3.78 -1.99 -8.50
CA ALA A 206 4.54 -0.79 -8.14
C ALA A 206 4.16 -0.22 -6.78
N ILE A 207 2.89 -0.36 -6.37
CA ILE A 207 2.40 0.09 -5.06
C ILE A 207 3.12 -0.67 -3.96
N GLU A 208 3.06 -1.99 -3.96
CA GLU A 208 3.74 -2.86 -2.99
C GLU A 208 5.26 -2.66 -2.99
N ILE A 209 5.86 -2.55 -4.18
CA ILE A 209 7.30 -2.30 -4.34
C ILE A 209 7.68 -0.96 -3.70
N THR A 210 6.87 0.07 -3.92
CA THR A 210 7.13 1.40 -3.34
C THR A 210 6.93 1.40 -1.83
N LEU A 211 5.91 0.72 -1.30
CA LEU A 211 5.71 0.58 0.14
C LEU A 211 6.91 -0.12 0.80
N ALA A 212 7.36 -1.25 0.23
CA ALA A 212 8.53 -1.98 0.72
C ALA A 212 9.81 -1.14 0.60
N GLY A 213 10.00 -0.44 -0.51
CA GLY A 213 11.14 0.45 -0.72
C GLY A 213 11.18 1.61 0.28
N LEU A 214 10.03 2.23 0.57
CA LEU A 214 9.92 3.26 1.60
C LEU A 214 10.29 2.69 2.97
N PHE A 215 9.78 1.52 3.35
CA PHE A 215 10.12 0.90 4.63
C PHE A 215 11.62 0.57 4.74
N LEU A 216 12.20 -0.03 3.70
CA LEU A 216 13.63 -0.35 3.65
C LEU A 216 14.52 0.90 3.70
N LYS A 217 14.11 1.99 3.04
CA LYS A 217 14.75 3.30 3.15
C LYS A 217 14.77 3.80 4.59
N GLU A 218 13.63 3.76 5.29
CA GLU A 218 13.54 4.18 6.70
C GLU A 218 14.33 3.26 7.67
N CYS A 219 14.66 2.04 7.24
CA CYS A 219 15.55 1.12 7.94
C CYS A 219 17.03 1.22 7.51
N ASP A 220 17.39 2.19 6.69
CA ASP A 220 18.74 2.36 6.10
C ASP A 220 19.26 1.13 5.33
N ALA A 221 18.36 0.28 4.81
CA ALA A 221 18.68 -0.95 4.09
C ALA A 221 18.92 -0.73 2.59
N TYR A 222 19.68 0.32 2.23
CA TYR A 222 19.86 0.77 0.84
C TYR A 222 20.51 -0.27 -0.07
N ASP A 223 21.50 -1.04 0.41
CA ASP A 223 22.16 -2.07 -0.39
C ASP A 223 21.16 -3.16 -0.82
N PHE A 224 20.34 -3.62 0.12
CA PHE A 224 19.31 -4.63 -0.15
C PHE A 224 18.24 -4.09 -1.11
N LEU A 225 17.77 -2.86 -0.86
CA LEU A 225 16.80 -2.19 -1.72
C LEU A 225 17.32 -2.04 -3.15
N SER A 226 18.57 -1.59 -3.30
CA SER A 226 19.23 -1.40 -4.60
C SER A 226 19.31 -2.72 -5.38
N ASP A 227 19.79 -3.78 -4.74
CA ASP A 227 19.89 -5.09 -5.37
C ASP A 227 18.51 -5.63 -5.76
N TRP A 228 17.51 -5.50 -4.90
CA TRP A 228 16.15 -5.98 -5.18
C TRP A 228 15.49 -5.23 -6.35
N VAL A 229 15.52 -3.89 -6.35
CA VAL A 229 14.96 -3.05 -7.42
C VAL A 229 15.68 -3.32 -8.75
N LYS A 230 16.99 -3.49 -8.71
CA LYS A 230 17.78 -3.88 -9.88
C LYS A 230 17.33 -5.20 -10.48
N GLN A 231 17.13 -6.22 -9.64
CA GLN A 231 16.65 -7.53 -10.11
C GLN A 231 15.22 -7.47 -10.64
N ILE A 232 14.32 -6.72 -10.01
CA ILE A 232 12.96 -6.49 -10.55
C ILE A 232 13.04 -5.83 -11.93
N THR A 233 13.88 -4.81 -12.08
CA THR A 233 14.05 -4.08 -13.33
C THR A 233 14.51 -5.01 -14.44
N PHE A 234 15.57 -5.80 -14.21
CA PHE A 234 16.06 -6.74 -15.21
C PHE A 234 15.06 -7.85 -15.53
N SER A 235 14.40 -8.40 -14.51
CA SER A 235 13.41 -9.47 -14.70
C SER A 235 12.20 -8.98 -15.51
N SER A 236 11.75 -7.74 -15.27
CA SER A 236 10.64 -7.13 -15.99
C SER A 236 11.01 -6.86 -17.46
N ILE A 237 12.19 -6.30 -17.71
CA ILE A 237 12.71 -6.04 -19.07
C ILE A 237 12.90 -7.36 -19.83
N PHE A 238 13.51 -8.36 -19.18
CA PHE A 238 13.73 -9.67 -19.78
C PHE A 238 12.41 -10.36 -20.11
N SER A 239 11.46 -10.37 -19.18
CA SER A 239 10.14 -10.99 -19.40
C SER A 239 9.40 -10.32 -20.56
N TYR A 240 9.48 -9.00 -20.69
CA TYR A 240 8.88 -8.29 -21.81
C TYR A 240 9.51 -8.70 -23.14
N ARG A 241 10.84 -8.61 -23.25
CA ARG A 241 11.58 -8.91 -24.49
C ARG A 241 11.50 -10.38 -24.90
N SER A 242 11.33 -11.29 -23.95
CA SER A 242 11.19 -12.73 -24.21
C SER A 242 9.75 -13.17 -24.44
N GLY A 243 8.76 -12.28 -24.29
CA GLY A 243 7.34 -12.64 -24.32
C GLY A 243 6.90 -13.55 -23.16
N GLY A 244 7.59 -13.46 -22.02
CA GLY A 244 7.21 -14.12 -20.77
C GLY A 244 6.09 -13.39 -20.02
N SER A 245 5.88 -13.72 -18.74
CA SER A 245 4.88 -13.05 -17.89
C SER A 245 5.37 -11.68 -17.42
N TYR A 246 5.37 -10.70 -18.32
CA TYR A 246 5.77 -9.32 -18.01
C TYR A 246 4.69 -8.55 -17.26
N PRO A 247 5.05 -7.45 -16.56
CA PRO A 247 4.07 -6.60 -15.90
C PRO A 247 3.04 -6.04 -16.89
N CYS A 248 1.76 -6.13 -16.56
CA CYS A 248 0.67 -5.64 -17.40
C CYS A 248 -0.36 -4.80 -16.64
N VAL A 249 -1.15 -4.01 -17.37
CA VAL A 249 -2.19 -3.13 -16.80
C VAL A 249 -3.45 -3.87 -16.34
N PHE A 250 -3.59 -5.16 -16.68
CA PHE A 250 -4.78 -5.95 -16.37
C PHE A 250 -4.94 -6.19 -14.88
N ARG A 251 -6.18 -6.26 -14.42
CA ARG A 251 -6.52 -6.50 -13.01
C ARG A 251 -7.46 -7.69 -12.82
N GLU A 252 -8.26 -8.01 -13.83
CA GLU A 252 -9.17 -9.14 -13.76
C GLU A 252 -8.40 -10.45 -13.82
N TYR A 253 -8.74 -11.37 -12.92
CA TYR A 253 -8.03 -12.64 -12.80
C TYR A 253 -8.01 -13.43 -14.10
N SER A 254 -9.12 -13.43 -14.85
CA SER A 254 -9.22 -14.13 -16.13
C SER A 254 -8.26 -13.59 -17.19
N GLU A 255 -7.96 -12.29 -17.17
CA GLU A 255 -7.01 -11.68 -18.10
C GLU A 255 -5.58 -12.04 -17.68
N LEU A 256 -5.28 -11.95 -16.39
CA LEU A 256 -3.98 -12.31 -15.82
C LEU A 256 -3.63 -13.78 -16.03
N ALA A 257 -4.59 -14.69 -15.87
CA ALA A 257 -4.40 -16.13 -16.09
C ALA A 257 -4.11 -16.48 -17.54
N LEU A 258 -4.52 -15.64 -18.50
CA LEU A 258 -4.25 -15.80 -19.93
C LEU A 258 -3.06 -14.98 -20.41
N HIS A 259 -2.43 -14.20 -19.52
CA HIS A 259 -1.32 -13.34 -19.87
C HIS A 259 0.02 -14.11 -19.88
N PRO A 260 0.87 -13.95 -20.92
CA PRO A 260 0.68 -13.16 -22.13
C PRO A 260 -0.04 -13.92 -23.26
N GLN A 261 -0.61 -13.21 -24.23
CA GLN A 261 -1.23 -13.78 -25.44
C GLN A 261 -0.40 -13.45 -26.69
N SER A 262 -0.45 -14.32 -27.69
CA SER A 262 0.30 -14.19 -28.95
C SER A 262 -0.43 -13.42 -30.05
N THR A 263 -1.53 -12.75 -29.74
CA THR A 263 -2.29 -11.95 -30.71
C THR A 263 -1.55 -10.65 -31.04
N GLU A 264 -1.63 -10.21 -32.30
CA GLU A 264 -1.02 -8.96 -32.76
C GLU A 264 -1.54 -7.77 -31.94
N GLY A 265 -0.64 -6.86 -31.53
CA GLY A 265 -0.97 -5.69 -30.71
C GLY A 265 -1.14 -5.96 -29.20
N TYR A 266 -1.28 -7.22 -28.77
CA TYR A 266 -1.57 -7.55 -27.36
C TYR A 266 -0.51 -7.01 -26.39
N GLN A 267 0.77 -7.13 -26.74
CA GLN A 267 1.85 -6.68 -25.88
C GLN A 267 1.82 -5.17 -25.66
N GLU A 268 1.49 -4.40 -26.70
CA GLU A 268 1.36 -2.94 -26.59
C GLU A 268 0.14 -2.55 -25.75
N ASP A 269 -1.00 -3.21 -25.96
CA ASP A 269 -2.22 -2.99 -25.17
C ASP A 269 -2.01 -3.34 -23.69
N ALA A 270 -1.35 -4.48 -23.42
CA ALA A 270 -1.05 -4.95 -22.07
C ALA A 270 -0.11 -4.01 -21.31
N THR A 271 0.66 -3.18 -22.02
CA THR A 271 1.63 -2.24 -21.43
C THR A 271 1.40 -0.78 -21.84
N ILE A 272 0.18 -0.41 -22.22
CA ILE A 272 -0.17 0.91 -22.75
C ILE A 272 0.13 2.08 -21.78
N GLY A 273 0.11 1.81 -20.47
CA GLY A 273 0.49 2.75 -19.43
C GLY A 273 1.21 2.03 -18.31
N SER A 274 2.11 2.74 -17.61
CA SER A 274 2.86 2.14 -16.52
C SER A 274 3.10 3.11 -15.38
N ILE A 275 2.85 2.66 -14.15
CA ILE A 275 3.37 3.24 -12.92
C ILE A 275 4.59 2.46 -12.39
N LEU A 276 4.79 1.20 -12.81
CA LEU A 276 5.90 0.37 -12.36
C LEU A 276 7.24 0.87 -12.85
N TYR A 277 7.43 0.96 -14.16
CA TYR A 277 8.71 1.35 -14.73
C TYR A 277 9.16 2.75 -14.31
N PRO A 278 8.33 3.80 -14.28
CA PRO A 278 8.75 5.08 -13.71
C PRO A 278 9.10 4.98 -12.23
N SER A 279 8.35 4.21 -11.42
CA SER A 279 8.69 4.00 -10.00
C SER A 279 10.02 3.28 -9.81
N LEU A 280 10.33 2.27 -10.64
CA LEU A 280 11.65 1.63 -10.65
C LEU A 280 12.75 2.62 -11.03
N GLY A 281 12.49 3.50 -12.01
CA GLY A 281 13.41 4.58 -12.36
C GLY A 281 13.73 5.50 -11.18
N VAL A 282 12.71 5.87 -10.39
CA VAL A 282 12.91 6.67 -9.18
C VAL A 282 13.72 5.92 -8.13
N TRP A 283 13.41 4.65 -7.87
CA TRP A 283 14.18 3.87 -6.90
C TRP A 283 15.64 3.68 -7.33
N LEU A 284 15.90 3.40 -8.61
CA LEU A 284 17.25 3.32 -9.16
C LEU A 284 18.00 4.66 -9.02
N ALA A 285 17.30 5.78 -9.20
CA ALA A 285 17.84 7.12 -8.96
C ALA A 285 18.19 7.36 -7.49
N ILE A 286 17.30 7.00 -6.56
CA ILE A 286 17.53 7.09 -5.10
C ILE A 286 18.74 6.23 -4.68
N CYS A 287 18.84 5.02 -5.21
CA CYS A 287 19.96 4.09 -4.97
C CYS A 287 21.23 4.44 -5.77
N ASN A 288 21.18 5.46 -6.63
CA ASN A 288 22.26 5.88 -7.52
C ASN A 288 22.82 4.73 -8.42
N ASP A 289 21.97 3.78 -8.83
CA ASP A 289 22.35 2.71 -9.77
C ASP A 289 22.20 3.19 -11.23
N LYS A 290 23.20 3.96 -11.65
CA LYS A 290 23.26 4.54 -13.00
C LYS A 290 23.20 3.49 -14.12
N GLN A 291 23.87 2.35 -13.95
CA GLN A 291 23.97 1.36 -15.02
C GLN A 291 22.62 0.69 -15.28
N THR A 292 21.90 0.33 -14.22
CA THR A 292 20.56 -0.26 -14.36
C THR A 292 19.54 0.78 -14.82
N PHE A 293 19.68 2.03 -14.37
CA PHE A 293 18.86 3.15 -14.87
C PHE A 293 19.01 3.34 -16.39
N GLU A 294 20.25 3.33 -16.91
CA GLU A 294 20.51 3.45 -18.35
C GLU A 294 19.86 2.30 -19.14
N ASN A 295 19.90 1.07 -18.61
CA ASN A 295 19.21 -0.08 -19.23
C ASN A 295 17.68 0.09 -19.25
N LEU A 296 17.10 0.66 -18.20
CA LEU A 296 15.68 0.97 -18.13
C LEU A 296 15.30 2.09 -19.12
N ALA A 297 16.13 3.11 -19.25
CA ALA A 297 15.94 4.19 -20.22
C ALA A 297 16.02 3.70 -21.67
N ASP A 298 16.97 2.82 -21.96
CA ASP A 298 17.09 2.18 -23.27
C ASP A 298 15.89 1.27 -23.57
N PHE A 299 15.38 0.55 -22.57
CA PHE A 299 14.15 -0.24 -22.68
C PHE A 299 12.94 0.65 -23.00
N HIS A 300 12.76 1.76 -22.28
CA HIS A 300 11.69 2.72 -22.56
C HIS A 300 11.72 3.18 -24.03
N LYS A 301 12.89 3.62 -24.48
CA LYS A 301 13.08 4.19 -25.81
C LYS A 301 12.86 3.18 -26.94
N ASN A 302 13.36 1.96 -26.79
CA ASN A 302 13.43 0.99 -27.89
C ASN A 302 12.29 -0.02 -27.89
N ASP A 303 11.75 -0.36 -26.71
CA ASP A 303 10.78 -1.45 -26.55
C ASP A 303 9.40 -0.97 -26.07
N MET A 304 9.34 0.19 -25.39
CA MET A 304 8.15 0.68 -24.69
C MET A 304 7.75 2.11 -25.06
N SER A 305 8.16 2.59 -26.24
CA SER A 305 7.88 3.97 -26.69
C SER A 305 6.39 4.28 -26.86
N HIS A 306 5.53 3.26 -26.94
CA HIS A 306 4.07 3.37 -26.98
C HIS A 306 3.46 3.56 -25.58
N SER A 307 4.19 3.18 -24.52
CA SER A 307 3.70 3.16 -23.14
C SER A 307 3.74 4.54 -22.51
N THR A 308 2.65 4.97 -21.87
CA THR A 308 2.65 6.21 -21.08
C THR A 308 3.17 5.92 -19.67
N TRP A 309 4.40 6.32 -19.40
CA TRP A 309 4.96 6.28 -18.04
C TRP A 309 4.42 7.44 -17.22
N GLN A 310 3.80 7.11 -16.09
CA GLN A 310 3.02 8.05 -15.31
C GLN A 310 3.16 7.88 -13.80
N LEU A 311 2.90 8.96 -13.07
CA LEU A 311 2.81 8.99 -11.61
C LEU A 311 1.54 9.73 -11.19
N TRP A 312 1.07 9.48 -9.97
CA TRP A 312 -0.14 10.09 -9.43
C TRP A 312 0.20 11.04 -8.28
N LEU A 313 -0.37 12.23 -8.29
CA LEU A 313 -0.22 13.24 -7.24
C LEU A 313 -1.59 13.59 -6.67
N PRO A 314 -1.73 13.79 -5.35
CA PRO A 314 -2.93 14.36 -4.77
C PRO A 314 -3.24 15.76 -5.35
N ASP A 315 -4.52 16.04 -5.58
CA ASP A 315 -5.03 17.37 -5.92
C ASP A 315 -5.93 17.90 -4.78
N GLU A 316 -6.56 19.06 -4.99
CA GLU A 316 -7.33 19.78 -3.97
C GLU A 316 -8.55 19.00 -3.47
N ILE A 317 -9.06 18.04 -4.25
CA ILE A 317 -10.21 17.20 -3.88
C ILE A 317 -9.80 15.83 -3.34
N THR A 318 -8.51 15.49 -3.33
CA THR A 318 -8.04 14.19 -2.86
C THR A 318 -8.39 13.95 -1.39
N ASP A 319 -8.20 14.91 -0.46
CA ASP A 319 -8.49 14.64 0.96
C ASP A 319 -9.95 14.25 1.21
N GLU A 320 -10.89 14.81 0.42
CA GLU A 320 -12.33 14.53 0.54
C GLU A 320 -12.71 13.15 -0.01
N ASN A 321 -11.94 12.62 -0.97
CA ASN A 321 -12.29 11.41 -1.70
C ASN A 321 -11.40 10.20 -1.39
N LEU A 322 -10.18 10.42 -0.90
CA LEU A 322 -9.15 9.40 -0.72
C LEU A 322 -9.58 8.24 0.18
N TYR A 323 -10.25 8.54 1.29
CA TYR A 323 -10.52 7.57 2.35
C TYR A 323 -11.66 6.60 2.02
N GLN A 324 -12.61 7.03 1.17
CA GLN A 324 -13.70 6.19 0.68
C GLN A 324 -13.52 5.76 -0.78
N ASN A 325 -12.57 6.38 -1.49
CA ASN A 325 -12.42 6.33 -2.94
C ASN A 325 -13.74 6.62 -3.66
N SER A 326 -14.40 7.71 -3.27
CA SER A 326 -15.79 8.03 -3.63
C SER A 326 -15.95 8.66 -5.01
N ASP A 327 -14.90 9.29 -5.55
CA ASP A 327 -14.88 9.89 -6.87
C ASP A 327 -13.46 9.78 -7.47
N ILE A 328 -13.29 10.12 -8.75
CA ILE A 328 -11.97 10.26 -9.37
C ILE A 328 -11.30 11.53 -8.81
N HIS A 329 -10.08 11.39 -8.30
CA HIS A 329 -9.31 12.48 -7.71
C HIS A 329 -7.81 12.33 -7.96
N GLY A 330 -7.08 13.41 -7.74
CA GLY A 330 -5.66 13.54 -8.01
C GLY A 330 -5.34 13.86 -9.46
N ALA A 331 -4.09 14.28 -9.66
CA ALA A 331 -3.52 14.61 -10.95
C ALA A 331 -2.59 13.49 -11.45
N CYS A 332 -2.53 13.33 -12.77
CA CYS A 332 -1.60 12.42 -13.42
C CYS A 332 -0.41 13.21 -13.97
N LEU A 333 0.79 12.89 -13.49
CA LEU A 333 2.04 13.29 -14.15
C LEU A 333 2.32 12.29 -15.25
N THR A 334 2.03 12.66 -16.49
CA THR A 334 2.30 11.84 -17.68
C THR A 334 3.67 12.12 -18.27
N ASN A 335 4.18 11.19 -19.08
CA ASN A 335 5.46 11.33 -19.80
C ASN A 335 6.64 11.54 -18.84
N VAL A 336 6.70 10.71 -17.80
CA VAL A 336 7.87 10.62 -16.93
C VAL A 336 9.04 10.12 -17.77
N ASP A 337 10.01 11.00 -17.99
CA ASP A 337 11.08 10.78 -18.97
C ASP A 337 12.39 10.38 -18.31
N THR A 338 13.07 9.41 -18.90
CA THR A 338 14.39 8.92 -18.48
C THR A 338 15.54 9.42 -19.36
N ALA A 339 15.25 10.15 -20.45
CA ALA A 339 16.27 10.62 -21.40
C ALA A 339 17.26 11.61 -20.77
N GLY A 340 16.84 12.36 -19.75
CA GLY A 340 17.68 13.27 -18.97
C GLY A 340 18.60 12.59 -17.94
N GLY A 341 18.62 11.25 -17.90
CA GLY A 341 19.34 10.50 -16.85
C GLY A 341 18.69 10.64 -15.47
N ILE A 342 19.39 10.16 -14.45
CA ILE A 342 18.94 10.22 -13.05
C ILE A 342 18.60 11.65 -12.61
N GLU A 343 19.50 12.60 -12.89
CA GLU A 343 19.30 14.01 -12.49
C GLU A 343 18.09 14.64 -13.18
N GLY A 344 17.89 14.35 -14.47
CA GLY A 344 16.74 14.85 -15.22
C GLY A 344 15.41 14.31 -14.69
N LEU A 345 15.35 13.01 -14.39
CA LEU A 345 14.15 12.38 -13.82
C LEU A 345 13.81 12.99 -12.46
N LEU A 346 14.79 13.07 -11.54
CA LEU A 346 14.57 13.63 -10.21
C LEU A 346 14.18 15.11 -10.28
N ALA A 347 14.77 15.88 -11.19
CA ALA A 347 14.40 17.29 -11.40
C ALA A 347 12.96 17.44 -11.91
N GLN A 348 12.50 16.57 -12.83
CA GLN A 348 11.12 16.55 -13.30
C GLN A 348 10.16 16.28 -12.13
N ILE A 349 10.43 15.24 -11.35
CA ILE A 349 9.55 14.83 -10.25
C ILE A 349 9.53 15.89 -9.14
N ASN A 350 10.68 16.42 -8.74
CA ASN A 350 10.76 17.44 -7.69
C ASN A 350 10.01 18.72 -8.10
N LYS A 351 10.08 19.11 -9.37
CA LYS A 351 9.30 20.25 -9.87
C LYS A 351 7.79 20.05 -9.70
N GLU A 352 7.29 18.84 -9.95
CA GLU A 352 5.86 18.52 -9.80
C GLU A 352 5.46 18.38 -8.32
N ILE A 353 6.35 17.83 -7.48
CA ILE A 353 6.20 17.82 -6.02
C ILE A 353 6.06 19.26 -5.49
N ASP A 354 6.96 20.16 -5.90
CA ASP A 354 6.98 21.57 -5.48
C ASP A 354 5.73 22.33 -5.94
N ALA A 355 5.22 22.01 -7.13
CA ALA A 355 3.99 22.60 -7.67
C ALA A 355 2.71 22.07 -6.99
N SER A 356 2.75 20.84 -6.46
CA SER A 356 1.62 20.14 -5.88
C SER A 356 1.48 20.42 -4.38
N THR A 357 0.80 21.52 -4.02
CA THR A 357 0.57 21.89 -2.60
C THR A 357 -0.40 20.97 -1.87
N ALA A 358 -1.33 20.32 -2.59
CA ALA A 358 -2.42 19.54 -2.01
C ALA A 358 -1.96 18.36 -1.14
N PHE A 359 -0.80 17.76 -1.43
CA PHE A 359 -0.24 16.68 -0.60
C PHE A 359 -0.05 17.11 0.87
N ASN A 360 0.51 18.30 1.11
CA ASN A 360 0.74 18.82 2.45
C ASN A 360 -0.55 19.25 3.14
N GLU A 361 -1.62 19.46 2.37
CA GLU A 361 -2.93 19.84 2.89
C GLU A 361 -3.79 18.64 3.29
N LEU A 362 -3.45 17.44 2.81
CA LEU A 362 -4.10 16.19 3.23
C LEU A 362 -4.15 16.13 4.77
N SER A 363 -5.35 15.88 5.29
CA SER A 363 -5.58 15.88 6.72
C SER A 363 -4.70 14.85 7.44
N SER A 364 -4.51 13.67 6.85
CA SER A 364 -3.61 12.64 7.38
C SER A 364 -2.16 13.11 7.45
N ILE A 365 -1.67 13.89 6.47
CA ILE A 365 -0.32 14.46 6.50
C ILE A 365 -0.21 15.52 7.59
N ARG A 366 -1.17 16.46 7.66
CA ARG A 366 -1.20 17.54 8.66
C ARG A 366 -1.23 17.05 10.10
N PHE A 367 -1.88 15.92 10.36
CA PHE A 367 -1.95 15.32 11.68
C PHE A 367 -0.85 14.27 11.94
N ASN A 368 0.16 14.20 11.07
CA ASN A 368 1.26 13.23 11.12
C ASN A 368 0.79 11.76 11.14
N LEU A 369 -0.36 11.46 10.54
CA LEU A 369 -0.90 10.12 10.32
C LEU A 369 -0.73 9.71 8.85
N TRP A 370 0.43 10.03 8.28
CA TRP A 370 0.75 9.82 6.86
C TRP A 370 0.60 8.36 6.37
N PRO A 371 0.78 7.29 7.18
CA PRO A 371 0.57 5.93 6.68
C PRO A 371 -0.89 5.64 6.28
N LEU A 372 -1.87 6.47 6.68
CA LEU A 372 -3.24 6.39 6.19
C LEU A 372 -3.33 6.56 4.66
N VAL A 373 -2.51 7.45 4.08
CA VAL A 373 -2.45 7.65 2.63
C VAL A 373 -1.97 6.37 1.96
N LEU A 374 -0.96 5.72 2.54
CA LEU A 374 -0.38 4.48 2.02
C LEU A 374 -1.35 3.29 2.13
N ILE A 375 -2.11 3.20 3.23
CA ILE A 375 -3.22 2.25 3.34
C ILE A 375 -4.26 2.48 2.26
N ALA A 376 -4.64 3.75 1.99
CA ALA A 376 -5.59 4.06 0.92
C ALA A 376 -5.04 3.65 -0.45
N CYS A 377 -3.76 3.92 -0.73
CA CYS A 377 -3.07 3.52 -1.96
C CYS A 377 -3.13 2.01 -2.17
N GLN A 378 -2.77 1.22 -1.15
CA GLN A 378 -2.84 -0.24 -1.23
C GLN A 378 -4.27 -0.75 -1.39
N THR A 379 -5.20 -0.23 -0.57
CA THR A 379 -6.58 -0.70 -0.49
C THR A 379 -7.35 -0.42 -1.78
N TYR A 380 -7.15 0.76 -2.38
CA TYR A 380 -7.87 1.21 -3.56
C TYR A 380 -7.07 1.11 -4.86
N ARG A 381 -5.85 0.58 -4.80
CA ARG A 381 -4.91 0.46 -5.92
C ARG A 381 -4.61 1.82 -6.59
N LEU A 382 -4.46 2.86 -5.77
CA LEU A 382 -3.96 4.16 -6.20
C LEU A 382 -2.43 4.15 -6.16
N PRO A 383 -1.72 4.75 -7.13
CA PRO A 383 -0.26 4.84 -7.08
C PRO A 383 0.18 5.65 -5.85
N VAL A 384 1.33 5.30 -5.28
CA VAL A 384 1.88 6.02 -4.12
C VAL A 384 2.34 7.43 -4.56
N PRO A 385 1.96 8.51 -3.85
CA PRO A 385 2.41 9.86 -4.18
C PRO A 385 3.94 10.00 -4.20
N PRO A 386 4.51 10.72 -5.19
CA PRO A 386 5.95 10.89 -5.29
C PRO A 386 6.56 11.64 -4.10
N HIS A 387 5.77 12.46 -3.41
CA HIS A 387 6.16 13.16 -2.18
C HIS A 387 6.77 12.22 -1.13
N PHE A 388 6.34 10.96 -1.05
CA PHE A 388 6.88 10.02 -0.07
C PHE A 388 8.35 9.63 -0.32
N TRP A 389 8.85 9.71 -1.56
CA TRP A 389 10.25 9.43 -1.86
C TRP A 389 11.20 10.50 -1.30
N SER A 390 10.79 11.76 -1.35
CA SER A 390 11.57 12.92 -0.90
C SER A 390 11.28 13.32 0.55
N MET A 391 10.22 12.78 1.15
CA MET A 391 9.87 13.08 2.54
C MET A 391 10.98 12.57 3.46
N SER A 392 11.72 13.52 4.04
CA SER A 392 12.54 13.29 5.22
C SER A 392 11.61 13.35 6.42
N VAL A 393 11.29 12.22 7.04
CA VAL A 393 10.29 12.13 8.12
C VAL A 393 10.73 12.90 9.38
N GLU A 394 12.00 13.36 9.44
CA GLU A 394 12.51 14.29 10.46
C GLU A 394 11.88 15.70 10.41
N GLU A 395 11.34 16.14 9.27
CA GLU A 395 10.81 17.52 9.10
C GLU A 395 9.31 17.65 9.38
N SER A 396 8.61 16.56 9.68
CA SER A 396 7.19 16.56 10.06
C SER A 396 6.97 16.86 11.56
N GLN A 397 7.60 17.91 12.07
CA GLN A 397 7.19 18.56 13.32
C GLN A 397 6.36 19.81 12.98
N PRO A 398 5.22 20.05 13.64
CA PRO A 398 4.39 21.23 13.40
C PRO A 398 5.05 22.55 13.79
#